data_AF-A0A6M1YX15-F1
#
_entry.id   AF-A0A6M1YX15-F1
#
_cell.length_a   1.000
_cell.length_b   1.000
_cell.length_c   1.000
_cell.angle_alpha   90.00
_cell.angle_beta   90.00
_cell.angle_gamma   90.00
#
_symmetry.space_group_name_H-M   'P 1'
#
loop_
_entity.id
_entity.type
_entity.pdbx_description
1 polymer ?
#
loop_
_entity_poly.entity_id
_entity_poly.type
_entity_poly.pdbx_seq_one_letter_code
_entity_poly.pdbx_strand_id
1 'polypeptide(L)'
;MNISLFMTVAAILGSIYIWIGKSASKNLKTNDDYYLMGRSLSYFQLALTLLATQLGGGTLIGAAQEAYQKGWIVLLYPLGNCLGFCFLGIKFGGKLRDLNISTIAEIFEKIYSSRPLRYIASSLSIIALFFILTAMVIAARFFFASMGLENPLIFIIFWSILIAYTVMGGLKAVVNTDILQALFIIGSIAIAFFSIKFTSISKPLPEITTSFGFSKVPWIGWLFMPLLFTLIEQDMGQRCFAAKNSRIIPFAAITAGISLFICSSVSI
;
A
#
# COMPACT_ATOMS: atom_id res chain seq x y z
N MET A 1 1.44 27.76 -3.66
CA MET A 1 0.65 26.86 -2.80
C MET A 1 0.58 27.47 -1.41
N ASN A 2 -0.58 27.47 -0.75
CA ASN A 2 -0.72 28.11 0.57
C ASN A 2 -0.16 27.16 1.65
N ILE A 3 1.07 27.44 2.12
CA ILE A 3 1.78 26.58 3.07
C ILE A 3 1.04 26.44 4.41
N SER A 4 0.31 27.49 4.80
CA SER A 4 -0.54 27.48 5.99
C SER A 4 -1.68 26.47 5.83
N LEU A 5 -2.36 26.45 4.67
CA LEU A 5 -3.40 25.46 4.39
C LEU A 5 -2.86 24.03 4.47
N PHE A 6 -1.69 23.77 3.89
CA PHE A 6 -1.08 22.44 3.96
C PHE A 6 -0.79 22.02 5.41
N MET A 7 -0.17 22.91 6.19
CA MET A 7 0.14 22.63 7.60
C MET A 7 -1.13 22.41 8.44
N THR A 8 -2.19 23.16 8.18
CA THR A 8 -3.49 22.97 8.84
C THR A 8 -4.08 21.60 8.50
N VAL A 9 -4.10 21.22 7.21
CA VAL A 9 -4.60 19.91 6.78
C VAL A 9 -3.76 18.78 7.38
N ALA A 10 -2.43 18.91 7.37
CA ALA A 10 -1.52 17.93 7.96
C ALA A 10 -1.74 17.77 9.46
N ALA A 11 -1.95 18.87 10.19
CA ALA A 11 -2.24 18.84 11.63
C ALA A 11 -3.60 18.17 11.93
N ILE A 12 -4.63 18.44 11.12
CA ILE A 12 -5.94 17.81 11.24
C ILE A 12 -5.81 16.29 11.00
N LEU A 13 -5.16 15.88 9.91
CA LEU A 13 -4.94 14.47 9.59
C LEU A 13 -4.13 13.76 10.67
N GLY A 14 -3.05 14.39 11.15
CA GLY A 14 -2.24 13.86 12.26
C GLY A 14 -3.07 13.66 13.52
N SER A 15 -3.94 14.61 13.85
CA SER A 15 -4.85 14.50 15.00
C SER A 15 -5.86 13.35 14.84
N ILE A 16 -6.42 13.20 13.63
CA ILE A 16 -7.31 12.08 13.29
C ILE A 16 -6.57 10.75 13.44
N TYR A 17 -5.33 10.64 12.96
CA TYR A 17 -4.55 9.41 13.05
C TYR A 17 -4.22 9.03 14.50
N ILE A 18 -3.82 10.01 15.32
CA ILE A 18 -3.61 9.77 16.76
C ILE A 18 -4.91 9.33 17.44
N TRP A 19 -6.05 9.94 17.09
CA TRP A 19 -7.36 9.53 17.61
C TRP A 19 -7.72 8.09 17.18
N ILE A 20 -7.49 7.73 15.91
CA ILE A 20 -7.68 6.36 15.41
C ILE A 20 -6.79 5.38 16.19
N GLY A 21 -5.52 5.70 16.39
CA GLY A 21 -4.59 4.89 17.17
C GLY A 21 -5.07 4.67 18.61
N LYS A 22 -5.52 5.74 19.28
CA LYS A 22 -6.04 5.68 20.65
C LYS A 22 -7.37 4.93 20.74
N SER A 23 -8.21 5.01 19.72
CA SER A 23 -9.47 4.27 19.65
C SER A 23 -9.22 2.78 19.43
N ALA A 24 -8.27 2.44 18.57
CA ALA A 24 -7.85 1.07 18.30
C ALA A 24 -7.24 0.40 19.54
N SER A 25 -6.43 1.14 20.31
CA SER A 25 -5.72 0.61 21.49
C SER A 25 -6.63 0.09 22.60
N LYS A 26 -7.85 0.62 22.72
CA LYS A 26 -8.84 0.21 23.74
C LYS A 26 -9.20 -1.29 23.69
N ASN A 27 -8.97 -1.94 22.56
CA ASN A 27 -9.34 -3.35 22.34
C ASN A 27 -8.14 -4.29 22.28
N LEU A 28 -6.92 -3.82 22.58
CA LEU A 28 -5.71 -4.63 22.48
C LEU A 28 -5.46 -5.36 23.80
N LYS A 29 -5.80 -6.65 23.86
CA LYS A 29 -5.57 -7.50 25.05
C LYS A 29 -4.53 -8.60 24.79
N THR A 30 -4.41 -9.03 23.55
CA THR A 30 -3.54 -10.14 23.14
C THR A 30 -2.64 -9.77 21.96
N ASN A 31 -1.62 -10.59 21.71
CA ASN A 31 -0.78 -10.45 20.51
C ASN A 31 -1.59 -10.62 19.21
N ASP A 32 -2.62 -11.47 19.20
CA ASP A 32 -3.50 -11.65 18.04
C ASP A 32 -4.35 -10.40 17.78
N ASP A 33 -4.78 -9.69 18.84
CA ASP A 33 -5.44 -8.39 18.69
C ASP A 33 -4.49 -7.34 18.09
N TYR A 34 -3.24 -7.30 18.56
CA TYR A 34 -2.26 -6.32 18.12
C TYR A 34 -1.79 -6.54 16.67
N TYR A 35 -1.35 -7.77 16.36
CA TYR A 35 -0.76 -8.08 15.06
C TYR A 35 -1.78 -8.51 14.02
N LEU A 36 -2.94 -9.04 14.40
CA LEU A 36 -3.90 -9.65 13.48
C LEU A 36 -5.33 -9.12 13.64
N MET A 37 -5.55 -8.07 14.43
CA MET A 37 -6.88 -7.50 14.69
C MET A 37 -7.88 -8.57 15.16
N GLY A 38 -7.43 -9.54 15.97
CA GLY A 38 -8.28 -10.64 16.44
C GLY A 38 -8.83 -11.51 15.29
N ARG A 39 -8.15 -11.50 14.14
CA ARG A 39 -8.54 -12.17 12.89
C ARG A 39 -9.96 -11.86 12.46
N SER A 40 -10.34 -10.59 12.56
CA SER A 40 -11.72 -10.12 12.35
C SER A 40 -11.91 -9.24 11.12
N LEU A 41 -10.90 -9.10 10.25
CA LEU A 41 -10.99 -8.26 9.05
C LEU A 41 -12.15 -8.70 8.15
N SER A 42 -13.11 -7.80 7.96
CA SER A 42 -14.19 -7.98 7.02
C SER A 42 -13.72 -7.81 5.57
N TYR A 43 -14.56 -8.25 4.62
CA TYR A 43 -14.27 -8.14 3.19
C TYR A 43 -13.87 -6.71 2.75
N PHE A 44 -14.65 -5.70 3.13
CA PHE A 44 -14.38 -4.31 2.74
C PHE A 44 -13.09 -3.77 3.36
N GLN A 45 -12.85 -4.08 4.64
CA GLN A 45 -11.63 -3.66 5.32
C GLN A 45 -10.41 -4.30 4.65
N LEU A 46 -10.48 -5.59 4.32
CA LEU A 46 -9.42 -6.33 3.65
C LEU A 46 -9.15 -5.80 2.23
N ALA A 47 -10.19 -5.54 1.43
CA ALA A 47 -10.01 -5.02 0.07
C ALA A 47 -9.38 -3.62 0.10
N LEU A 48 -9.88 -2.71 0.95
CA LEU A 48 -9.39 -1.35 1.04
C LEU A 48 -7.98 -1.26 1.63
N THR A 49 -7.64 -2.07 2.64
CA THR A 49 -6.29 -2.06 3.21
C THR A 49 -5.26 -2.66 2.25
N LEU A 50 -5.60 -3.72 1.50
CA LEU A 50 -4.74 -4.23 0.42
C LEU A 50 -4.53 -3.18 -0.67
N LEU A 51 -5.60 -2.48 -1.06
CA LEU A 51 -5.55 -1.40 -2.03
C LEU A 51 -4.66 -0.24 -1.56
N ALA A 52 -4.95 0.36 -0.39
CA ALA A 52 -4.22 1.51 0.13
C ALA A 52 -2.73 1.24 0.32
N THR A 53 -2.37 0.02 0.73
CA THR A 53 -0.97 -0.34 0.94
C THR A 53 -0.18 -0.33 -0.36
N GLN A 54 -0.78 -0.80 -1.47
CA GLN A 54 -0.10 -0.84 -2.76
C GLN A 54 -0.24 0.47 -3.55
N LEU A 55 -1.30 1.22 -3.28
CA LEU A 55 -1.67 2.45 -3.97
C LEU A 55 -1.13 3.66 -3.18
N GLY A 56 0.19 3.83 -3.23
CA GLY A 56 0.91 4.90 -2.54
C GLY A 56 1.35 6.06 -3.45
N GLY A 57 2.00 7.07 -2.86
CA GLY A 57 2.54 8.23 -3.58
C GLY A 57 3.58 7.85 -4.66
N GLY A 58 4.35 6.77 -4.45
CA GLY A 58 5.26 6.24 -5.46
C GLY A 58 4.54 5.71 -6.70
N THR A 59 3.40 5.02 -6.52
CA THR A 59 2.60 4.49 -7.63
C THR A 59 1.83 5.61 -8.34
N LEU A 60 1.36 6.65 -7.64
CA LEU A 60 0.65 7.76 -8.28
C LEU A 60 1.58 8.74 -8.98
N ILE A 61 2.57 9.29 -8.25
CA ILE A 61 3.46 10.33 -8.77
C ILE A 61 4.60 9.71 -9.58
N GLY A 62 5.20 8.63 -9.07
CA GLY A 62 6.31 7.96 -9.74
C GLY A 62 5.89 7.28 -11.03
N ALA A 63 4.75 6.58 -11.06
CA ALA A 63 4.29 5.97 -12.31
C ALA A 63 3.89 7.02 -13.36
N ALA A 64 3.29 8.14 -12.95
CA ALA A 64 3.00 9.25 -13.88
C ALA A 64 4.30 9.83 -14.49
N GLN A 65 5.33 10.06 -13.67
CA GLN A 65 6.64 10.53 -14.14
C GLN A 65 7.29 9.51 -15.10
N GLU A 66 7.28 8.23 -14.72
CA GLU A 66 7.83 7.15 -15.55
C GLU A 66 7.05 7.00 -16.86
N ALA A 67 5.73 7.16 -16.84
CA ALA A 67 4.90 7.11 -18.05
C ALA A 67 5.20 8.27 -19.00
N TYR A 68 5.46 9.46 -18.46
CA TYR A 68 5.91 10.59 -19.26
C TYR A 68 7.24 10.31 -19.97
N GLN A 69 8.15 9.54 -19.35
CA GLN A 69 9.46 9.22 -19.91
C GLN A 69 9.47 7.97 -20.82
N LYS A 70 8.69 6.94 -20.46
CA LYS A 70 8.76 5.58 -21.05
C LYS A 70 7.50 5.17 -21.80
N GLY A 71 6.44 5.98 -21.76
CA GLY A 71 5.14 5.70 -22.36
C GLY A 71 4.35 4.63 -21.60
N TRP A 72 3.39 4.01 -22.28
CA TRP A 72 2.40 3.11 -21.68
C TRP A 72 2.96 1.79 -21.13
N ILE A 73 4.24 1.48 -21.37
CA ILE A 73 4.91 0.29 -20.81
C ILE A 73 4.87 0.24 -19.28
N VAL A 74 4.74 1.39 -18.63
CA VAL A 74 4.63 1.53 -17.17
C VAL A 74 3.36 0.86 -16.62
N LEU A 75 2.30 0.72 -17.43
CA LEU A 75 1.07 0.01 -17.03
C LEU A 75 1.30 -1.48 -16.71
N LEU A 76 2.42 -2.06 -17.12
CA LEU A 76 2.80 -3.41 -16.72
C LEU A 76 3.03 -3.54 -15.22
N TYR A 77 3.43 -2.46 -14.53
CA TYR A 77 3.63 -2.47 -13.08
C TYR A 77 2.32 -2.65 -12.29
N PRO A 78 1.29 -1.80 -12.45
CA PRO A 78 0.01 -2.02 -11.81
C PRO A 78 -0.69 -3.29 -12.32
N LEU A 79 -0.45 -3.71 -13.57
CA LEU A 79 -0.93 -5.00 -14.06
C LEU A 79 -0.30 -6.16 -13.29
N GLY A 80 1.01 -6.11 -13.05
CA GLY A 80 1.74 -7.12 -12.27
C GLY A 80 1.21 -7.22 -10.84
N ASN A 81 0.97 -6.09 -10.16
CA ASN A 81 0.33 -6.08 -8.83
C ASN A 81 -1.09 -6.65 -8.87
N CYS A 82 -1.89 -6.31 -9.89
CA CYS A 82 -3.23 -6.86 -10.06
C CYS A 82 -3.21 -8.40 -10.21
N LEU A 83 -2.30 -8.91 -11.05
CA LEU A 83 -2.08 -10.35 -11.19
C LEU A 83 -1.56 -10.96 -9.89
N GLY A 84 -0.63 -10.31 -9.20
CA GLY A 84 -0.13 -10.71 -7.89
C GLY A 84 -1.26 -10.87 -6.87
N PHE A 85 -2.16 -9.91 -6.79
CA PHE A 85 -3.36 -10.00 -5.94
C PHE A 85 -4.32 -11.10 -6.36
N CYS A 86 -4.55 -11.30 -7.66
CA CYS A 86 -5.35 -12.42 -8.15
C CYS A 86 -4.75 -13.77 -7.75
N PHE A 87 -3.43 -13.94 -7.92
CA PHE A 87 -2.73 -15.15 -7.50
C PHE A 87 -2.74 -15.35 -5.98
N LEU A 88 -2.49 -14.27 -5.22
CA LEU A 88 -2.57 -14.27 -3.77
C LEU A 88 -3.96 -14.72 -3.35
N GLY A 89 -5.00 -14.04 -3.82
CA GLY A 89 -6.39 -14.32 -3.47
C GLY A 89 -6.82 -15.74 -3.78
N ILE A 90 -6.62 -16.19 -5.02
CA ILE A 90 -7.18 -17.46 -5.52
C ILE A 90 -6.39 -18.66 -4.99
N LYS A 91 -5.05 -18.59 -4.93
CA LYS A 91 -4.22 -19.78 -4.64
C LYS A 91 -3.71 -19.85 -3.20
N PHE A 92 -3.28 -18.72 -2.64
CA PHE A 92 -2.45 -18.71 -1.43
C PHE A 92 -3.16 -18.15 -0.20
N GLY A 93 -3.89 -17.05 -0.34
CA GLY A 93 -4.45 -16.25 0.75
C GLY A 93 -5.39 -17.05 1.66
N GLY A 94 -6.27 -17.86 1.08
CA GLY A 94 -7.12 -18.77 1.86
C GLY A 94 -6.31 -19.75 2.70
N LYS A 95 -5.30 -20.39 2.10
CA LYS A 95 -4.40 -21.32 2.79
C LYS A 95 -3.60 -20.61 3.89
N LEU A 96 -3.08 -19.42 3.61
CA LEU A 96 -2.38 -18.59 4.59
C LEU A 96 -3.23 -18.35 5.83
N ARG A 97 -4.51 -17.98 5.65
CA ARG A 97 -5.44 -17.79 6.75
C ARG A 97 -5.70 -19.07 7.55
N ASP A 98 -5.83 -20.20 6.87
CA ASP A 98 -6.14 -21.50 7.47
C ASP A 98 -4.92 -22.11 8.20
N LEU A 99 -3.68 -21.67 7.89
CA LEU A 99 -2.48 -22.07 8.62
C LEU A 99 -2.46 -21.56 10.06
N ASN A 100 -3.27 -20.56 10.42
CA ASN A 100 -3.35 -19.99 11.77
C ASN A 100 -1.98 -19.57 12.36
N ILE A 101 -1.12 -19.01 11.50
CA ILE A 101 0.18 -18.43 11.84
C ILE A 101 0.08 -16.90 11.85
N SER A 102 1.14 -16.22 12.30
CA SER A 102 1.17 -14.75 12.41
C SER A 102 2.13 -14.08 11.42
N THR A 103 3.09 -14.82 10.86
CA THR A 103 4.09 -14.29 9.93
C THR A 103 4.30 -15.21 8.72
N ILE A 104 4.74 -14.65 7.60
CA ILE A 104 5.12 -15.43 6.41
C ILE A 104 6.33 -16.32 6.74
N ALA A 105 7.27 -15.83 7.55
CA ALA A 105 8.43 -16.63 7.95
C ALA A 105 8.04 -17.90 8.75
N GLU A 106 6.94 -17.87 9.51
CA GLU A 106 6.42 -19.06 10.21
C GLU A 106 5.98 -20.19 9.28
N ILE A 107 5.71 -19.91 8.00
CA ILE A 107 5.43 -20.94 6.99
C ILE A 107 6.60 -21.94 6.92
N PHE A 108 7.84 -21.46 7.01
CA PHE A 108 9.01 -22.32 6.93
C PHE A 108 9.11 -23.29 8.11
N GLU A 109 8.79 -22.84 9.33
CA GLU A 109 8.72 -23.73 10.48
C GLU A 109 7.54 -24.71 10.35
N LYS A 110 6.39 -24.25 9.87
CA LYS A 110 5.18 -25.09 9.78
C LYS A 110 5.26 -26.16 8.69
N ILE A 111 5.86 -25.86 7.53
CA ILE A 111 5.96 -26.79 6.40
C ILE A 111 7.22 -27.66 6.50
N TYR A 112 8.37 -27.07 6.86
CA TYR A 112 9.65 -27.79 6.86
C TYR A 112 10.11 -28.22 8.26
N SER A 113 9.33 -27.95 9.31
CA SER A 113 9.69 -28.25 10.72
C SER A 113 11.04 -27.65 11.14
N SER A 114 11.44 -26.53 10.53
CA SER A 114 12.76 -25.93 10.70
C SER A 114 12.69 -24.51 11.27
N ARG A 115 13.02 -24.39 12.57
CA ARG A 115 13.20 -23.10 13.25
C ARG A 115 14.33 -22.24 12.66
N PRO A 116 15.50 -22.81 12.31
CA PRO A 116 16.55 -22.02 11.66
C PRO A 116 16.09 -21.35 10.36
N LEU A 117 15.32 -22.06 9.52
CA LEU A 117 14.77 -21.47 8.28
C LEU A 117 13.81 -20.32 8.57
N ARG A 118 12.95 -20.45 9.58
CA ARG A 118 12.09 -19.34 10.04
C ARG A 118 12.92 -18.13 10.45
N TYR A 119 13.99 -18.30 11.24
CA TYR A 119 14.81 -17.16 11.66
C TYR A 119 15.53 -16.49 10.49
N ILE A 120 16.05 -17.25 9.54
CA ILE A 120 16.66 -16.71 8.32
C ILE A 120 15.64 -15.93 7.51
N ALA A 121 14.45 -16.51 7.26
CA ALA A 121 13.38 -15.86 6.52
C ALA A 121 12.87 -14.58 7.21
N SER A 122 12.67 -14.61 8.53
CA SER A 122 12.29 -13.43 9.32
C SER A 122 13.35 -12.34 9.22
N SER A 123 14.64 -12.69 9.34
CA SER A 123 15.73 -11.72 9.28
C SER A 123 15.81 -11.04 7.92
N LEU A 124 15.69 -11.83 6.84
CA LEU A 124 15.65 -11.30 5.47
C LEU A 124 14.43 -10.39 5.25
N SER A 125 13.25 -10.77 5.78
CA SER A 125 12.05 -9.95 5.70
C SER A 125 12.19 -8.63 6.44
N ILE A 126 12.81 -8.62 7.63
CA ILE A 126 13.06 -7.38 8.40
C ILE A 126 14.01 -6.46 7.63
N ILE A 127 15.09 -7.00 7.06
CA ILE A 127 16.05 -6.23 6.26
C ILE A 127 15.35 -5.63 5.02
N ALA A 128 14.54 -6.42 4.32
CA ALA A 128 13.79 -5.94 3.15
C ALA A 128 12.84 -4.79 3.52
N LEU A 129 12.05 -4.94 4.58
CA LEU A 129 11.14 -3.91 5.06
C LEU A 129 11.87 -2.65 5.55
N PHE A 130 13.07 -2.80 6.12
CA PHE A 130 13.91 -1.67 6.52
C PHE A 130 14.37 -0.83 5.31
N PHE A 131 14.76 -1.49 4.21
CA PHE A 131 15.12 -0.77 2.97
C PHE A 131 13.91 -0.10 2.32
N ILE A 132 12.74 -0.74 2.36
CA ILE A 132 11.49 -0.12 1.88
C ILE A 132 11.15 1.11 2.73
N LEU A 133 11.23 1.01 4.06
CA LEU A 133 11.03 2.15 4.96
C LEU A 133 12.01 3.29 4.64
N THR A 134 13.28 2.96 4.42
CA THR A 134 14.31 3.95 4.05
C THR A 134 13.96 4.66 2.75
N ALA A 135 13.51 3.92 1.72
CA ALA A 135 13.06 4.51 0.46
C ALA A 135 11.86 5.45 0.66
N MET A 136 10.91 5.09 1.54
CA MET A 136 9.76 5.94 1.87
C MET A 136 10.16 7.21 2.62
N VAL A 137 11.14 7.14 3.54
CA VAL A 137 11.71 8.32 4.22
C VAL A 137 12.36 9.27 3.21
N ILE A 138 13.12 8.74 2.25
CA ILE A 138 13.75 9.53 1.19
C ILE A 138 12.69 10.19 0.29
N ALA A 139 11.69 9.43 -0.15
CA ALA A 139 10.59 9.94 -0.97
C ALA A 139 9.80 11.04 -0.25
N ALA A 140 9.49 10.85 1.04
CA ALA A 140 8.84 11.86 1.86
C ALA A 140 9.69 13.14 1.96
N ARG A 141 11.01 13.03 2.10
CA ARG A 141 11.90 14.20 2.13
C ARG A 141 11.86 15.00 0.82
N PHE A 142 11.88 14.33 -0.33
CA PHE A 142 11.73 15.01 -1.63
C PHE A 142 10.36 15.67 -1.78
N PHE A 143 9.30 15.03 -1.29
CA PHE A 143 7.96 15.62 -1.27
C PHE A 143 7.93 16.89 -0.42
N PHE A 144 8.48 16.88 0.80
CA PHE A 144 8.53 18.08 1.65
C PHE A 144 9.36 19.21 1.00
N ALA A 145 10.49 18.87 0.37
CA ALA A 145 11.33 19.85 -0.33
C ALA A 145 10.58 20.50 -1.51
N SER A 146 9.82 19.73 -2.30
CA SER A 146 9.04 20.28 -3.41
C SER A 146 7.93 21.25 -2.95
N MET A 147 7.51 21.15 -1.69
CA MET A 147 6.57 22.08 -1.05
C MET A 147 7.26 23.29 -0.39
N GLY A 148 8.58 23.38 -0.42
CA GLY A 148 9.36 24.39 0.31
C GLY A 148 9.39 24.17 1.83
N LEU A 149 9.13 22.95 2.30
CA LEU A 149 9.08 22.55 3.71
C LEU A 149 10.33 21.77 4.12
N GLU A 150 11.50 22.35 3.93
CA GLU A 150 12.79 21.69 4.22
C GLU A 150 13.18 21.70 5.71
N ASN A 151 12.24 21.99 6.62
CA ASN A 151 12.50 22.07 8.05
C ASN A 151 12.60 20.66 8.70
N PRO A 152 13.77 20.28 9.26
CA PRO A 152 13.95 18.97 9.89
C PRO A 152 12.97 18.69 11.04
N LEU A 153 12.56 19.73 11.78
CA LEU A 153 11.66 19.59 12.91
C LEU A 153 10.25 19.18 12.46
N ILE A 154 9.74 19.74 11.37
CA ILE A 154 8.44 19.34 10.80
C ILE A 154 8.50 17.89 10.32
N PHE A 155 9.61 17.49 9.69
CA PHE A 155 9.81 16.13 9.22
C PHE A 155 9.88 15.11 10.36
N ILE A 156 10.57 15.43 11.46
CA ILE A 156 10.62 14.61 12.67
C ILE A 156 9.22 14.48 13.29
N ILE A 157 8.46 15.58 13.39
CA ILE A 157 7.09 15.54 13.93
C ILE A 157 6.19 14.64 13.08
N PHE A 158 6.26 14.77 11.75
CA PHE A 158 5.51 13.93 10.83
C PHE A 158 5.76 12.44 11.07
N TRP A 159 7.02 12.01 11.08
CA TRP A 159 7.37 10.61 11.35
C TRP A 159 7.04 10.17 12.78
N SER A 160 7.19 11.06 13.77
CA SER A 160 6.83 10.77 15.16
C SER A 160 5.33 10.46 15.29
N ILE A 161 4.47 11.21 14.59
CA ILE A 161 3.02 10.95 14.56
C ILE A 161 2.74 9.59 13.92
N LEU A 162 3.37 9.29 12.78
CA LEU A 162 3.18 8.01 12.08
C LEU A 162 3.55 6.81 12.97
N ILE A 163 4.70 6.89 13.64
CA ILE A 163 5.16 5.86 14.58
C ILE A 163 4.19 5.76 15.76
N ALA A 164 3.80 6.88 16.36
CA ALA A 164 2.98 6.91 17.56
C ALA A 164 1.61 6.23 17.35
N TYR A 165 0.88 6.55 16.28
CA TYR A 165 -0.45 5.91 16.08
C TYR A 165 -0.31 4.43 15.74
N THR A 166 0.74 4.05 15.01
CA THR A 166 0.98 2.67 14.57
C THR A 166 1.33 1.78 15.77
N VAL A 167 2.27 2.23 16.61
CA VAL A 167 2.67 1.52 17.84
C VAL A 167 1.52 1.48 18.85
N MET A 168 0.74 2.56 18.96
CA MET A 168 -0.37 2.61 19.91
C MET A 168 -1.51 1.66 19.55
N GLY A 169 -1.85 1.52 18.26
CA GLY A 169 -3.07 0.85 17.82
C GLY A 169 -2.89 -0.46 17.05
N GLY A 170 -1.66 -0.87 16.74
CA GLY A 170 -1.35 -2.10 16.01
C GLY A 170 -2.01 -2.16 14.62
N LEU A 171 -2.24 -3.38 14.11
CA LEU A 171 -2.86 -3.59 12.79
C LEU A 171 -4.24 -2.93 12.70
N LYS A 172 -4.97 -2.84 13.82
CA LYS A 172 -6.30 -2.21 13.84
C LYS A 172 -6.25 -0.73 13.48
N ALA A 173 -5.28 0.02 13.99
CA ALA A 173 -5.10 1.41 13.62
C ALA A 173 -4.66 1.55 12.16
N VAL A 174 -3.71 0.72 11.72
CA VAL A 174 -3.23 0.72 10.33
C VAL A 174 -4.37 0.52 9.34
N VAL A 175 -5.20 -0.51 9.53
CA VAL A 175 -6.32 -0.78 8.62
C VAL A 175 -7.33 0.37 8.62
N ASN A 176 -7.62 0.95 9.77
CA ASN A 176 -8.55 2.09 9.85
C ASN A 176 -8.00 3.33 9.15
N THR A 177 -6.69 3.60 9.26
CA THR A 177 -6.05 4.67 8.50
C THR A 177 -5.99 4.37 7.02
N ASP A 178 -5.73 3.11 6.63
CA ASP A 178 -5.70 2.67 5.23
C ASP A 178 -7.05 2.86 4.55
N ILE A 179 -8.16 2.56 5.24
CA ILE A 179 -9.51 2.78 4.71
C ILE A 179 -9.74 4.26 4.41
N LEU A 180 -9.36 5.14 5.33
CA LEU A 180 -9.47 6.59 5.13
C LEU A 180 -8.61 7.04 3.94
N GLN A 181 -7.38 6.54 3.83
CA GLN A 181 -6.48 6.86 2.72
C GLN A 181 -7.01 6.35 1.37
N ALA A 182 -7.47 5.09 1.32
CA ALA A 182 -8.04 4.51 0.10
C ALA A 182 -9.25 5.32 -0.39
N LEU A 183 -10.18 5.69 0.52
CA LEU A 183 -11.34 6.51 0.18
C LEU A 183 -10.93 7.90 -0.30
N PHE A 184 -9.93 8.52 0.35
CA PHE A 184 -9.41 9.81 -0.08
C PHE A 184 -8.81 9.76 -1.49
N ILE A 185 -8.03 8.72 -1.80
CA ILE A 185 -7.40 8.56 -3.12
C ILE A 185 -8.46 8.25 -4.20
N ILE A 186 -9.39 7.32 -3.93
CA ILE A 186 -10.46 7.01 -4.90
C ILE A 186 -11.30 8.28 -5.16
N GLY A 187 -11.62 9.03 -4.11
CA GLY A 187 -12.35 10.29 -4.23
C GLY A 187 -11.59 11.35 -5.03
N SER A 188 -10.28 11.51 -4.79
CA SER A 188 -9.47 12.49 -5.52
C SER A 188 -9.33 12.15 -7.01
N ILE A 189 -9.16 10.86 -7.34
CA ILE A 189 -9.12 10.38 -8.73
C ILE A 189 -10.47 10.61 -9.41
N ALA A 190 -11.59 10.32 -8.74
CA ALA A 190 -12.92 10.55 -9.28
C ALA A 190 -13.16 12.05 -9.58
N ILE A 191 -12.81 12.92 -8.63
CA ILE A 191 -12.92 14.38 -8.80
C ILE A 191 -12.04 14.86 -9.96
N ALA A 192 -10.81 14.37 -10.07
CA ALA A 192 -9.91 14.73 -11.17
C ALA A 192 -10.49 14.32 -12.53
N PHE A 193 -11.01 13.10 -12.64
CA PHE A 193 -11.64 12.60 -13.86
C PHE A 193 -12.86 13.42 -14.29
N PHE A 194 -13.75 13.76 -13.36
CA PHE A 194 -14.89 14.63 -13.66
C PHE A 194 -14.45 16.05 -14.01
N SER A 195 -13.44 16.59 -13.32
CA SER A 195 -12.93 17.93 -13.59
C SER A 195 -12.39 18.06 -15.02
N ILE A 196 -11.67 17.04 -15.51
CA ILE A 196 -11.18 16.97 -16.90
C ILE A 196 -12.33 16.93 -17.91
N LYS A 197 -13.44 16.26 -17.58
CA LYS A 197 -14.62 16.18 -18.45
C LYS A 197 -15.42 17.49 -18.51
N PHE A 198 -15.50 18.21 -17.39
CA PHE A 198 -16.29 19.44 -17.27
C PHE A 198 -15.51 20.71 -17.62
N THR A 199 -14.18 20.71 -17.43
CA THR A 199 -13.33 21.76 -17.97
C THR A 199 -12.99 21.37 -19.40
N SER A 200 -13.45 22.15 -20.39
CA SER A 200 -12.96 22.02 -21.76
C SER A 200 -11.47 22.34 -21.74
N ILE A 201 -10.62 21.33 -21.54
CA ILE A 201 -9.17 21.51 -21.52
C ILE A 201 -8.77 22.03 -22.91
N SER A 202 -8.56 23.33 -22.97
CA SER A 202 -8.20 24.07 -24.18
C SER A 202 -6.73 23.90 -24.56
N LYS A 203 -5.94 23.22 -23.71
CA LYS A 203 -4.57 22.81 -24.01
C LYS A 203 -4.57 21.39 -24.56
N PRO A 204 -3.95 21.12 -25.72
CA PRO A 204 -3.76 19.75 -26.17
C PRO A 204 -3.01 19.00 -25.06
N LEU A 205 -3.54 17.84 -24.68
CA LEU A 205 -2.81 16.91 -23.81
C LEU A 205 -1.45 16.66 -24.47
N PRO A 206 -0.34 16.66 -23.71
CA PRO A 206 0.96 16.34 -24.28
C PRO A 206 0.87 15.00 -24.99
N GLU A 207 1.45 14.90 -26.19
CA GLU A 207 1.50 13.64 -26.94
C GLU A 207 2.40 12.65 -26.18
N ILE A 208 1.80 11.89 -25.26
CA ILE A 208 2.47 10.77 -24.62
C ILE A 208 2.61 9.67 -25.67
N THR A 209 3.80 9.09 -25.77
CA THR A 209 4.02 7.93 -26.62
C THR A 209 3.12 6.79 -26.13
N THR A 210 2.06 6.49 -26.90
CA THR A 210 1.11 5.41 -26.62
C THR A 210 1.67 4.02 -26.93
N SER A 211 2.90 3.94 -27.45
CA SER A 211 3.54 2.68 -27.79
C SER A 211 4.04 1.96 -26.54
N PHE A 212 3.74 0.67 -26.42
CA PHE A 212 4.40 -0.23 -25.48
C PHE A 212 5.79 -0.55 -26.04
N GLY A 213 6.81 0.22 -25.65
CA GLY A 213 8.20 0.09 -26.10
C GLY A 213 8.93 -1.13 -25.51
N PHE A 214 8.42 -2.35 -25.72
CA PHE A 214 8.95 -3.60 -25.15
C PHE A 214 10.44 -3.86 -25.46
N SER A 215 10.96 -3.28 -26.54
CA SER A 215 12.35 -3.46 -26.98
C SER A 215 13.38 -2.62 -26.21
N LYS A 216 12.95 -1.51 -25.59
CA LYS A 216 13.85 -0.55 -24.92
C LYS A 216 13.80 -0.61 -23.38
N VAL A 217 12.84 -1.37 -22.83
CA VAL A 217 12.57 -1.44 -21.40
C VAL A 217 12.50 -2.90 -20.98
N PRO A 218 13.07 -3.31 -19.83
CA PRO A 218 13.02 -4.68 -19.34
C PRO A 218 11.61 -5.04 -18.85
N TRP A 219 10.67 -5.18 -19.78
CA TRP A 219 9.23 -5.30 -19.53
C TRP A 219 8.86 -6.49 -18.64
N ILE A 220 9.64 -7.58 -18.71
CA ILE A 220 9.49 -8.76 -17.85
C ILE A 220 9.65 -8.35 -16.38
N GLY A 221 10.66 -7.53 -16.07
CA GLY A 221 10.87 -7.01 -14.72
C GLY A 221 9.71 -6.12 -14.27
N TRP A 222 9.22 -5.25 -15.16
CA TRP A 222 8.09 -4.36 -14.88
C TRP A 222 6.79 -5.12 -14.57
N LEU A 223 6.62 -6.33 -15.09
CA LEU A 223 5.44 -7.17 -14.84
C LEU A 223 5.64 -8.14 -13.67
N PHE A 224 6.74 -8.91 -13.68
CA PHE A 224 6.94 -10.00 -12.73
C PHE A 224 7.45 -9.56 -11.37
N MET A 225 8.22 -8.47 -11.30
CA MET A 225 8.70 -7.97 -10.01
C MET A 225 7.54 -7.62 -9.07
N PRO A 226 6.58 -6.74 -9.44
CA PRO A 226 5.43 -6.46 -8.59
C PRO A 226 4.57 -7.69 -8.31
N LEU A 227 4.32 -8.54 -9.32
CA LEU A 227 3.55 -9.77 -9.16
C LEU A 227 4.12 -10.67 -8.07
N LEU A 228 5.41 -10.99 -8.15
CA LEU A 228 6.07 -11.89 -7.19
C LEU A 228 6.19 -11.23 -5.82
N PHE A 229 6.44 -9.93 -5.80
CA PHE A 229 6.53 -9.15 -4.57
C PHE A 229 5.23 -9.25 -3.76
N THR A 230 4.07 -9.00 -4.36
CA THR A 230 2.76 -9.11 -3.69
C THR A 230 2.50 -10.48 -3.05
N LEU A 231 3.11 -11.56 -3.58
CA LEU A 231 2.92 -12.92 -3.07
C LEU A 231 3.74 -13.24 -1.82
N ILE A 232 4.92 -12.63 -1.69
CA ILE A 232 5.90 -12.95 -0.64
C ILE A 232 5.95 -11.89 0.47
N GLU A 233 5.32 -10.74 0.27
CA GLU A 233 5.41 -9.61 1.18
C GLU A 233 4.67 -9.84 2.49
N GLN A 234 5.36 -9.60 3.61
CA GLN A 234 4.89 -9.89 4.97
C GLN A 234 3.57 -9.16 5.30
N ASP A 235 3.40 -7.95 4.82
CA ASP A 235 2.23 -7.10 5.07
C ASP A 235 0.98 -7.55 4.29
N MET A 236 1.14 -8.10 3.08
CA MET A 236 0.06 -8.75 2.31
C MET A 236 -0.35 -10.07 2.97
N GLY A 237 0.63 -10.88 3.37
CA GLY A 237 0.40 -12.12 4.12
C GLY A 237 -0.30 -11.85 5.46
N GLN A 238 0.13 -10.82 6.19
CA GLN A 238 -0.46 -10.42 7.48
C GLN A 238 -1.94 -10.06 7.35
N ARG A 239 -2.33 -9.35 6.29
CA ARG A 239 -3.74 -9.05 5.98
C ARG A 239 -4.55 -10.31 5.68
N CYS A 240 -3.95 -11.29 4.99
CA CYS A 240 -4.58 -12.60 4.80
C CYS A 240 -4.75 -13.34 6.13
N PHE A 241 -3.74 -13.36 7.00
CA PHE A 241 -3.82 -13.99 8.33
C PHE A 241 -4.88 -13.35 9.23
N ALA A 242 -5.07 -12.03 9.11
CA ALA A 242 -6.04 -11.24 9.86
C ALA A 242 -7.48 -11.29 9.31
N ALA A 243 -7.70 -11.88 8.14
CA ALA A 243 -9.02 -12.04 7.53
C ALA A 243 -10.00 -12.79 8.44
N LYS A 244 -11.29 -12.40 8.44
CA LYS A 244 -12.33 -13.09 9.23
C LYS A 244 -12.48 -14.58 8.85
N ASN A 245 -12.36 -14.90 7.57
CA ASN A 245 -12.37 -16.26 7.05
C ASN A 245 -11.58 -16.36 5.74
N SER A 246 -11.19 -17.57 5.33
CA SER A 246 -10.46 -17.80 4.09
C SER A 246 -11.29 -17.54 2.82
N ARG A 247 -12.62 -17.60 2.91
CA ARG A 247 -13.54 -17.45 1.77
C ARG A 247 -13.64 -16.01 1.25
N ILE A 248 -13.43 -15.00 2.09
CA ILE A 248 -13.48 -13.59 1.66
C ILE A 248 -12.21 -13.12 0.95
N ILE A 249 -11.09 -13.81 1.14
CA ILE A 249 -9.77 -13.36 0.67
C ILE A 249 -9.68 -13.30 -0.87
N PRO A 250 -10.12 -14.32 -1.63
CA PRO A 250 -10.07 -14.25 -3.09
C PRO A 250 -10.80 -13.03 -3.64
N PHE A 251 -12.03 -12.80 -3.16
CA PHE A 251 -12.83 -11.67 -3.60
C PHE A 251 -12.20 -10.34 -3.21
N ALA A 252 -11.74 -10.20 -1.95
CA ALA A 252 -11.14 -8.95 -1.48
C ALA A 252 -9.86 -8.61 -2.24
N ALA A 253 -8.99 -9.59 -2.48
CA ALA A 253 -7.75 -9.40 -3.23
C ALA A 253 -8.03 -9.07 -4.70
N ILE A 254 -8.98 -9.74 -5.36
CA ILE A 254 -9.36 -9.43 -6.74
C ILE A 254 -9.93 -8.00 -6.82
N THR A 255 -10.82 -7.61 -5.90
CA THR A 255 -11.35 -6.25 -5.85
C THR A 255 -10.24 -5.22 -5.65
N ALA A 256 -9.29 -5.47 -4.75
CA ALA A 256 -8.14 -4.61 -4.55
C ALA A 256 -7.26 -4.51 -5.81
N GLY A 257 -6.95 -5.64 -6.46
CA GLY A 257 -6.12 -5.67 -7.67
C GLY A 257 -6.75 -4.94 -8.86
N ILE A 258 -8.04 -5.16 -9.12
CA ILE A 258 -8.77 -4.45 -10.18
C ILE A 258 -8.83 -2.95 -9.87
N SER A 259 -9.17 -2.59 -8.62
CA SER A 259 -9.24 -1.19 -8.21
C SER A 259 -7.88 -0.49 -8.34
N LEU A 260 -6.79 -1.17 -7.95
CA LEU A 260 -5.42 -0.68 -8.09
C LEU A 260 -5.07 -0.42 -9.55
N PHE A 261 -5.39 -1.38 -10.43
CA PHE A 261 -5.10 -1.24 -11.85
C PHE A 261 -5.85 -0.05 -12.46
N ILE A 262 -7.15 0.09 -12.17
CA ILE A 262 -7.96 1.22 -12.65
C ILE A 262 -7.41 2.54 -12.14
N CYS A 263 -7.19 2.67 -10.83
CA CYS A 263 -6.70 3.92 -10.23
C CYS A 263 -5.33 4.31 -10.77
N SER A 264 -4.42 3.35 -10.94
CA SER A 264 -3.09 3.59 -11.49
C SER A 264 -3.16 3.98 -12.98
N SER A 265 -4.05 3.35 -13.74
CA SER A 265 -4.23 3.65 -15.17
C SER A 265 -4.80 5.04 -15.42
N VAL A 266 -5.65 5.56 -14.52
CA VAL A 266 -6.16 6.95 -14.61
C VAL A 266 -5.07 7.97 -14.24
N SER A 267 -4.08 7.55 -13.46
CA SER A 267 -2.98 8.43 -13.01
C SER A 267 -1.83 8.53 -14.04
N ILE A 268 -1.75 7.57 -14.97
CA ILE A 268 -0.76 7.44 -16.04
C ILE A 268 -1.30 8.09 -17.32
#